data_AF-A0A257NZW9-F1
#
_entry.id   AF-A0A257NZW9-F1
#
_cell.length_a   1.000
_cell.length_b   1.000
_cell.length_c   1.000
_cell.angle_alpha   90.00
_cell.angle_beta   90.00
_cell.angle_gamma   90.00
#
_symmetry.space_group_name_H-M   'P 1'
#
loop_
_entity.id
_entity.type
_entity.pdbx_description
1 polymer ?
#
loop_
_entity_poly.entity_id
_entity_poly.type
_entity_poly.pdbx_seq_one_letter_code
_entity_poly.pdbx_strand_id
1 'polypeptide(L)'
;MNIRACCILPKNPYSIYTLPANGRSLFFLDNAEILSAPSIFRESLNKSRFFQAESMLLCQRLKHREDFKRILEDWEMAERRVRGEDAKPRGTLRVTAPVLFGRLHVLPIVNSLLHEYPALSIHLFEEGVDVAVRVGELADSSMIALRLGLATPVLVVSPGYLENRGAPASPAALSSHDIILFEGIGAINEWPFGKDKRTIRVAPRLVVNGADAAITAAEAGVGIARTLSYQVWDAVRAGRLNLVLQNFTPPPLPVSVAYQARRIASANVATFVKTLRGH
;
A
#
# COMPACT_ATOMS: atom_id res chain seq x y z
N MET A 1 -18.46 67.65 -23.05
CA MET A 1 -19.55 66.97 -22.30
C MET A 1 -20.08 65.85 -23.19
N ASN A 2 -19.96 64.61 -22.73
CA ASN A 2 -20.48 63.35 -23.32
C ASN A 2 -20.05 62.97 -24.75
N ILE A 3 -19.30 61.86 -24.83
CA ILE A 3 -19.75 60.58 -25.42
C ILE A 3 -18.78 59.48 -24.95
N ARG A 4 -19.37 58.33 -24.59
CA ARG A 4 -18.74 57.06 -24.22
C ARG A 4 -18.01 56.44 -25.41
N ALA A 5 -16.84 55.86 -25.18
CA ALA A 5 -16.26 54.84 -26.03
C ALA A 5 -15.49 53.78 -25.23
N CYS A 6 -15.71 52.54 -25.67
CA CYS A 6 -14.85 51.36 -25.66
C CYS A 6 -14.41 50.69 -24.34
N CYS A 7 -14.95 49.48 -24.18
CA CYS A 7 -14.25 48.31 -23.65
C CYS A 7 -12.87 48.13 -24.29
N ILE A 8 -11.86 47.74 -23.51
CA ILE A 8 -10.75 46.84 -23.85
C ILE A 8 -10.22 46.23 -22.54
N LEU A 9 -10.18 44.90 -22.46
CA LEU A 9 -9.47 44.10 -21.45
C LEU A 9 -7.95 44.18 -21.67
N PRO A 10 -7.11 44.10 -20.62
CA PRO A 10 -6.10 43.02 -20.59
C PRO A 10 -5.89 42.43 -19.16
N LYS A 11 -5.85 41.09 -19.00
CA LYS A 11 -4.67 40.18 -18.97
C LYS A 11 -3.76 40.30 -17.73
N ASN A 12 -3.80 39.24 -16.91
CA ASN A 12 -2.78 38.67 -15.99
C ASN A 12 -2.90 38.99 -14.46
N PRO A 13 -3.12 37.98 -13.58
CA PRO A 13 -3.16 38.15 -12.13
C PRO A 13 -1.94 37.48 -11.45
N TYR A 14 -0.76 38.09 -11.51
CA TYR A 14 0.33 37.74 -10.59
C TYR A 14 1.02 39.01 -10.10
N SER A 15 0.67 39.46 -8.90
CA SER A 15 1.47 40.39 -8.11
C SER A 15 1.20 40.13 -6.63
N ILE A 16 2.24 39.61 -5.95
CA ILE A 16 2.28 39.34 -4.52
C ILE A 16 2.78 40.61 -3.82
N TYR A 17 2.10 41.06 -2.77
CA TYR A 17 2.60 42.09 -1.85
C TYR A 17 2.71 41.51 -0.44
N THR A 18 3.77 41.89 0.27
CA THR A 18 4.08 41.43 1.64
C THR A 18 4.16 42.61 2.62
N LEU A 19 3.79 42.35 3.89
CA LEU A 19 4.05 43.06 5.18
C LEU A 19 3.04 44.13 5.66
N PRO A 20 2.95 44.48 6.98
CA PRO A 20 3.27 43.74 8.22
C PRO A 20 2.15 43.76 9.32
N ALA A 21 2.32 42.90 10.33
CA ALA A 21 1.84 42.99 11.73
C ALA A 21 0.49 43.69 12.01
N ASN A 22 -0.62 43.04 11.68
CA ASN A 22 -1.77 42.81 12.57
C ASN A 22 -2.85 42.08 11.76
N GLY A 23 -3.21 40.89 12.24
CA GLY A 23 -3.84 39.84 11.45
C GLY A 23 -5.08 40.25 10.66
N ARG A 24 -5.02 40.00 9.35
CA ARG A 24 -6.13 39.58 8.47
C ARG A 24 -5.56 39.36 7.07
N SER A 25 -5.29 38.11 6.72
CA SER A 25 -5.01 37.69 5.35
C SER A 25 -6.16 36.80 4.89
N LEU A 26 -7.14 37.40 4.22
CA LEU A 26 -8.14 36.70 3.42
C LEU A 26 -7.46 36.20 2.14
N PHE A 27 -7.22 34.89 2.05
CA PHE A 27 -6.88 34.27 0.78
C PHE A 27 -8.15 34.26 -0.09
N PHE A 28 -8.23 35.17 -1.05
CA PHE A 28 -9.18 35.07 -2.16
C PHE A 28 -8.51 34.30 -3.29
N LEU A 29 -9.01 33.11 -3.60
CA LEU A 29 -8.75 32.44 -4.88
C LEU A 29 -10.06 31.89 -5.47
N ASP A 30 -10.27 32.34 -6.71
CA ASP A 30 -11.21 32.05 -7.78
C ASP A 30 -12.74 32.09 -7.54
N ASN A 31 -13.37 33.13 -8.12
CA ASN A 31 -14.80 33.46 -8.00
C ASN A 31 -15.67 32.89 -9.15
N ALA A 32 -15.09 32.10 -10.06
CA ALA A 32 -15.78 31.68 -11.28
C ALA A 32 -16.86 30.59 -11.06
N GLU A 33 -16.69 29.67 -10.11
CA GLU A 33 -17.67 28.59 -9.85
C GLU A 33 -18.80 29.01 -8.88
N ILE A 34 -18.62 30.10 -8.13
CA ILE A 34 -19.56 30.53 -7.09
C ILE A 34 -20.74 31.34 -7.70
N LEU A 35 -20.54 31.94 -8.88
CA LEU A 35 -21.55 32.77 -9.55
C LEU A 35 -22.57 31.96 -10.38
N SER A 36 -22.31 30.68 -10.65
CA SER A 36 -23.23 29.79 -11.39
C SER A 36 -24.15 28.96 -10.50
N ALA A 37 -23.96 28.97 -9.18
CA ALA A 37 -24.80 28.26 -8.23
C ALA A 37 -26.03 29.11 -7.79
N PRO A 38 -27.23 28.50 -7.66
CA PRO A 38 -28.41 29.19 -7.13
C PRO A 38 -28.14 29.81 -5.76
N SER A 39 -28.67 31.01 -5.52
CA SER A 39 -28.42 31.85 -4.33
C SER A 39 -28.57 31.14 -2.98
N ILE A 40 -29.43 30.13 -2.91
CA ILE A 40 -29.73 29.33 -1.71
C ILE A 40 -28.56 28.39 -1.34
N PHE A 41 -27.76 27.93 -2.32
CA PHE A 41 -26.61 27.05 -2.09
C PHE A 41 -25.34 27.81 -1.69
N ARG A 42 -25.23 29.08 -2.09
CA ARG A 42 -24.06 29.93 -1.89
C ARG A 42 -23.81 30.24 -0.40
N GLU A 43 -24.87 30.41 0.38
CA GLU A 43 -24.78 30.74 1.80
C GLU A 43 -24.39 29.53 2.65
N SER A 44 -24.86 28.34 2.28
CA SER A 44 -24.54 27.07 2.97
C SER A 44 -23.09 26.62 2.69
N LEU A 45 -22.63 26.77 1.45
CA LEU A 45 -21.23 26.49 1.07
C LEU A 45 -20.24 27.45 1.74
N ASN A 46 -20.58 28.73 1.86
CA ASN A 46 -19.74 29.70 2.57
C ASN A 46 -19.65 29.39 4.06
N LYS A 47 -20.77 29.05 4.73
CA LYS A 47 -20.76 28.69 6.16
C LYS A 47 -19.96 27.40 6.43
N SER A 48 -20.09 26.38 5.59
CA SER A 48 -19.36 25.10 5.72
C SER A 48 -17.85 25.27 5.53
N ARG A 49 -17.42 26.05 4.52
CA ARG A 49 -15.99 26.29 4.26
C ARG A 49 -15.33 27.23 5.28
N PHE A 50 -16.06 28.22 5.80
CA PHE A 50 -15.56 29.08 6.88
C PHE A 50 -15.32 28.27 8.16
N PHE A 51 -16.23 27.35 8.48
CA PHE A 51 -16.12 26.46 9.64
C PHE A 51 -14.90 25.54 9.53
N GLN A 52 -14.62 24.97 8.34
CA GLN A 52 -13.43 24.13 8.12
C GLN A 52 -12.11 24.87 8.33
N ALA A 53 -11.99 26.12 7.86
CA ALA A 53 -10.74 26.89 7.97
C ALA A 53 -10.41 27.27 9.43
N GLU A 54 -11.40 27.72 10.21
CA GLU A 54 -11.20 28.03 11.64
C GLU A 54 -10.97 26.76 12.47
N SER A 55 -11.66 25.67 12.15
CA SER A 55 -11.47 24.37 12.80
C SER A 55 -10.06 23.82 12.59
N MET A 56 -9.51 23.95 11.38
CA MET A 56 -8.18 23.45 11.04
C MET A 56 -7.06 24.23 11.76
N LEU A 57 -7.23 25.55 11.93
CA LEU A 57 -6.31 26.39 12.71
C LEU A 57 -6.35 26.06 14.22
N LEU A 58 -7.54 25.73 14.74
CA LEU A 58 -7.73 25.31 16.13
C LEU A 58 -7.16 23.91 16.40
N CYS A 59 -7.26 22.99 15.43
CA CYS A 59 -6.72 21.64 15.50
C CYS A 59 -5.19 21.58 15.56
N GLN A 60 -4.48 22.54 14.95
CA GLN A 60 -3.02 22.61 15.02
C GLN A 60 -2.50 22.92 16.44
N ARG A 61 -3.35 23.39 17.35
CA ARG A 61 -2.98 23.80 18.72
C ARG A 61 -3.35 22.81 19.83
N LEU A 62 -3.98 21.66 19.54
CA LEU A 62 -4.50 20.74 20.57
C LEU A 62 -3.75 19.39 20.65
N LYS A 63 -3.66 18.83 21.86
CA LYS A 63 -3.02 17.53 22.19
C LYS A 63 -3.63 16.29 21.49
N HIS A 64 -4.78 16.43 20.83
CA HIS A 64 -5.55 15.35 20.19
C HIS A 64 -5.63 15.51 18.65
N ARG A 65 -4.51 15.89 18.03
CA ARG A 65 -4.41 16.17 16.59
C ARG A 65 -4.90 15.01 15.71
N GLU A 66 -4.61 13.77 16.09
CA GLU A 66 -5.00 12.58 15.30
C GLU A 66 -6.50 12.28 15.38
N ASP A 67 -7.14 12.47 16.55
CA ASP A 67 -8.58 12.29 16.69
C ASP A 67 -9.36 13.34 15.90
N PHE A 68 -8.91 14.60 15.94
CA PHE A 68 -9.51 15.67 15.15
C PHE A 68 -9.30 15.49 13.65
N LYS A 69 -8.11 15.05 13.24
CA LYS A 69 -7.84 14.70 11.84
C LYS A 69 -8.77 13.59 11.36
N ARG A 70 -8.99 12.56 12.18
CA ARG A 70 -9.94 11.48 11.90
C ARG A 70 -11.38 12.00 11.76
N ILE A 71 -11.84 12.88 12.66
CA ILE A 71 -13.20 13.45 12.60
C ILE A 71 -13.40 14.29 11.32
N LEU A 72 -12.40 15.09 10.95
CA LEU A 72 -12.43 15.89 9.72
C LEU A 72 -12.46 14.99 8.47
N GLU A 73 -11.65 13.93 8.43
CA GLU A 73 -11.68 12.93 7.36
C GLU A 73 -13.06 12.25 7.26
N ASP A 74 -13.67 11.89 8.40
CA ASP A 74 -14.99 11.27 8.46
C ASP A 74 -16.10 12.21 7.97
N TRP A 75 -16.03 13.50 8.34
CA TRP A 75 -16.95 14.54 7.86
C TRP A 75 -16.85 14.74 6.37
N GLU A 76 -15.64 14.87 5.82
CA GLU A 76 -15.43 15.00 4.38
C GLU A 76 -15.93 13.77 3.62
N MET A 77 -15.78 12.56 4.18
CA MET A 77 -16.34 11.35 3.58
C MET A 77 -17.86 11.36 3.58
N ALA A 78 -18.50 11.82 4.65
CA ALA A 78 -19.96 11.94 4.74
C ALA A 78 -20.50 12.97 3.72
N GLU A 79 -19.84 14.12 3.57
CA GLU A 79 -20.23 15.16 2.63
C GLU A 79 -20.10 14.69 1.16
N ARG A 80 -19.07 13.90 0.84
CA ARG A 80 -18.88 13.31 -0.50
C ARG A 80 -19.99 12.33 -0.87
N ARG A 81 -20.48 11.52 0.08
CA ARG A 81 -21.62 10.61 -0.13
C ARG A 81 -22.90 11.36 -0.51
N VAL A 82 -23.09 12.57 0.03
CA VAL A 82 -24.27 13.40 -0.25
C VAL A 82 -24.18 14.09 -1.62
N ARG A 83 -22.97 14.39 -2.11
CA ARG A 83 -22.77 15.13 -3.37
C ARG A 83 -22.83 14.27 -4.65
N GLY A 84 -22.83 12.94 -4.53
CA GLY A 84 -22.86 12.05 -5.71
C GLY A 84 -21.62 12.18 -6.61
N GLU A 85 -20.57 12.86 -6.15
CA GLU A 85 -19.30 12.93 -6.85
C GLU A 85 -18.62 11.56 -6.70
N ASP A 86 -18.43 10.86 -7.82
CA ASP A 86 -17.31 9.94 -8.02
C ASP A 86 -16.01 10.74 -7.84
N ALA A 87 -15.70 11.08 -6.59
CA ALA A 87 -14.66 12.02 -6.25
C ALA A 87 -13.32 11.36 -6.60
N LYS A 88 -12.72 11.77 -7.72
CA LYS A 88 -11.41 11.28 -8.17
C LYS A 88 -10.44 11.16 -6.98
N PRO A 89 -9.67 10.06 -6.89
CA PRO A 89 -8.70 9.85 -5.82
C PRO A 89 -7.82 11.07 -5.55
N ARG A 90 -7.74 11.48 -4.28
CA ARG A 90 -6.96 12.64 -3.81
C ARG A 90 -6.60 12.51 -2.34
N GLY A 91 -5.61 13.28 -1.89
CA GLY A 91 -5.12 13.26 -0.51
C GLY A 91 -4.23 12.05 -0.23
N THR A 92 -4.09 11.65 1.03
CA THR A 92 -3.19 10.55 1.42
C THR A 92 -3.91 9.21 1.52
N LEU A 93 -3.35 8.17 0.89
CA LEU A 93 -3.73 6.77 1.08
C LEU A 93 -2.57 6.01 1.75
N ARG A 94 -2.83 5.39 2.90
CA ARG A 94 -1.81 4.60 3.61
C ARG A 94 -1.98 3.11 3.35
N VAL A 95 -0.96 2.48 2.77
CA VAL A 95 -0.95 1.08 2.36
C VAL A 95 0.15 0.34 3.11
N THR A 96 -0.15 -0.87 3.58
CA THR A 96 0.89 -1.79 4.06
C THR A 96 0.91 -3.06 3.21
N ALA A 97 2.09 -3.64 3.01
CA ALA A 97 2.30 -4.88 2.28
C ALA A 97 3.61 -5.54 2.72
N PRO A 98 3.77 -6.88 2.62
CA PRO A 98 5.07 -7.52 2.82
C PRO A 98 6.12 -6.91 1.88
N VAL A 99 7.31 -6.60 2.38
CA VAL A 99 8.34 -5.81 1.66
C VAL A 99 8.53 -6.23 0.20
N LEU A 100 8.81 -7.51 -0.06
CA LEU A 100 8.99 -8.01 -1.42
C LEU A 100 7.70 -7.98 -2.25
N PHE A 101 6.55 -8.29 -1.67
CA PHE A 101 5.26 -8.21 -2.38
C PHE A 101 4.93 -6.74 -2.73
N GLY A 102 5.20 -5.84 -1.79
CA GLY A 102 5.11 -4.40 -1.95
C GLY A 102 5.93 -3.92 -3.14
N ARG A 103 7.21 -4.33 -3.21
CA ARG A 103 8.11 -3.98 -4.32
C ARG A 103 7.69 -4.58 -5.67
N LEU A 104 7.34 -5.88 -5.70
CA LEU A 104 7.12 -6.62 -6.94
C LEU A 104 5.73 -6.38 -7.55
N HIS A 105 4.70 -6.23 -6.71
CA HIS A 105 3.31 -6.20 -7.18
C HIS A 105 2.57 -4.91 -6.81
N VAL A 106 2.78 -4.36 -5.62
CA VAL A 106 2.05 -3.15 -5.19
C VAL A 106 2.63 -1.88 -5.81
N LEU A 107 3.95 -1.75 -5.84
CA LEU A 107 4.64 -0.55 -6.31
C LEU A 107 4.35 -0.24 -7.79
N PRO A 108 4.30 -1.21 -8.73
CA PRO A 108 3.87 -0.94 -10.10
C PRO A 108 2.47 -0.31 -10.19
N ILE A 109 1.53 -0.77 -9.35
CA ILE A 109 0.18 -0.22 -9.28
C ILE A 109 0.19 1.18 -8.68
N VAL A 110 0.94 1.38 -7.60
CA VAL A 110 1.13 2.70 -6.98
C VAL A 110 1.68 3.70 -8.00
N ASN A 111 2.68 3.31 -8.79
CA ASN A 111 3.25 4.16 -9.84
C ASN A 111 2.19 4.55 -10.88
N SER A 112 1.38 3.60 -11.34
CA SER A 112 0.28 3.86 -12.27
C SER A 112 -0.76 4.83 -11.69
N LEU A 113 -1.17 4.62 -10.44
CA LEU A 113 -2.13 5.48 -9.75
C LEU A 113 -1.61 6.90 -9.51
N LEU A 114 -0.33 7.05 -9.16
CA LEU A 114 0.28 8.37 -8.97
C LEU A 114 0.42 9.14 -10.28
N HIS A 115 0.59 8.43 -11.41
CA HIS A 115 0.56 9.04 -12.74
C HIS A 115 -0.85 9.47 -13.16
N GLU A 116 -1.86 8.64 -12.88
CA GLU A 116 -3.27 8.91 -13.23
C GLU A 116 -3.91 9.98 -12.33
N TYR A 117 -3.52 10.03 -11.05
CA TYR A 117 -4.10 10.91 -10.04
C TYR A 117 -3.04 11.78 -9.34
N PRO A 118 -2.64 12.93 -9.94
CA PRO A 118 -1.58 13.78 -9.39
C PRO A 118 -1.87 14.39 -8.00
N ALA A 119 -3.15 14.45 -7.61
CA ALA A 119 -3.58 14.94 -6.30
C ALA A 119 -3.58 13.85 -5.21
N LEU A 120 -3.23 12.60 -5.57
CA LEU A 120 -3.12 11.46 -4.67
C LEU A 120 -1.67 11.33 -4.17
N SER A 121 -1.51 11.07 -2.88
CA SER A 121 -0.23 10.70 -2.28
C SER A 121 -0.38 9.34 -1.63
N ILE A 122 0.51 8.40 -1.94
CA ILE A 122 0.48 7.04 -1.40
C ILE A 122 1.65 6.83 -0.47
N HIS A 123 1.34 6.35 0.73
CA HIS A 123 2.25 6.09 1.82
C HIS A 123 2.35 4.57 2.00
N LEU A 124 3.45 3.95 1.57
CA LEU A 124 3.65 2.50 1.64
C LEU A 124 4.59 2.16 2.81
N PHE A 125 4.04 1.86 3.99
CA PHE A 125 4.80 1.52 5.21
C PHE A 125 4.00 0.65 6.19
N GLU A 126 4.63 0.24 7.29
CA GLU A 126 4.08 -0.81 8.18
C GLU A 126 3.00 -0.33 9.18
N GLU A 127 2.92 0.96 9.49
CA GLU A 127 2.00 1.50 10.50
C GLU A 127 0.88 2.40 9.92
N GLY A 128 -0.25 2.50 10.62
CA GLY A 128 -1.34 3.42 10.29
C GLY A 128 -1.98 3.17 8.92
N VAL A 129 -2.81 2.15 8.78
CA VAL A 129 -3.16 1.58 7.47
C VAL A 129 -4.62 1.80 7.08
N ASP A 130 -4.84 2.29 5.86
CA ASP A 130 -6.14 2.31 5.20
C ASP A 130 -6.39 1.00 4.42
N VAL A 131 -5.34 0.45 3.79
CA VAL A 131 -5.37 -0.81 3.02
C VAL A 131 -4.17 -1.69 3.34
N ALA A 132 -4.41 -2.95 3.71
CA ALA A 132 -3.36 -3.92 4.00
C ALA A 132 -3.35 -5.06 2.99
N VAL A 133 -2.25 -5.26 2.28
CA VAL A 133 -1.99 -6.50 1.54
C VAL A 133 -1.33 -7.49 2.50
N ARG A 134 -1.83 -8.71 2.55
CA ARG A 134 -1.34 -9.76 3.44
C ARG A 134 -1.23 -11.08 2.69
N VAL A 135 -0.27 -11.89 3.11
CA VAL A 135 -0.05 -13.25 2.61
C VAL A 135 -0.17 -14.22 3.77
N GLY A 136 -0.99 -15.25 3.62
CA GLY A 136 -1.37 -16.16 4.68
C GLY A 136 -2.78 -15.91 5.20
N GLU A 137 -3.23 -16.80 6.08
CA GLU A 137 -4.54 -16.68 6.72
C GLU A 137 -4.59 -15.40 7.56
N LEU A 138 -5.69 -14.67 7.43
CA LEU A 138 -5.96 -13.50 8.25
C LEU A 138 -6.63 -13.97 9.53
N ALA A 139 -6.12 -13.54 10.69
CA ALA A 139 -6.88 -13.68 11.93
C ALA A 139 -8.18 -12.88 11.81
N ASP A 140 -9.29 -13.44 12.31
CA ASP A 140 -10.60 -12.80 12.30
C ASP A 140 -10.47 -11.35 12.78
N SER A 141 -10.67 -10.43 11.86
CA SER A 141 -10.58 -9.00 12.11
C SER A 141 -11.80 -8.33 11.52
N SER A 142 -12.16 -7.15 12.05
CA SER A 142 -13.25 -6.31 11.55
C SER A 142 -12.98 -5.71 10.14
N MET A 143 -11.98 -6.22 9.43
CA MET A 143 -11.60 -5.81 8.09
C MET A 143 -12.24 -6.70 7.04
N ILE A 144 -12.70 -6.11 5.95
CA ILE A 144 -13.14 -6.84 4.77
C ILE A 144 -11.89 -7.38 4.08
N ALA A 145 -11.79 -8.70 3.97
CA ALA A 145 -10.71 -9.38 3.29
C ALA A 145 -11.15 -9.82 1.88
N LEU A 146 -10.48 -9.31 0.85
CA LEU A 146 -10.69 -9.69 -0.53
C LEU A 146 -9.48 -10.46 -1.06
N ARG A 147 -9.71 -11.70 -1.50
CA ARG A 147 -8.65 -12.56 -2.03
C ARG A 147 -8.22 -12.12 -3.43
N LEU A 148 -6.92 -11.86 -3.59
CA LEU A 148 -6.29 -11.52 -4.87
C LEU A 148 -5.73 -12.76 -5.57
N GLY A 149 -5.23 -13.73 -4.82
CA GLY A 149 -4.53 -14.86 -5.41
C GLY A 149 -3.99 -15.86 -4.40
N LEU A 150 -2.99 -16.61 -4.84
CA LEU A 150 -2.32 -17.65 -4.07
C LEU A 150 -0.80 -17.50 -4.22
N ALA A 151 -0.08 -17.69 -3.12
CA ALA A 151 1.38 -17.78 -3.09
C ALA A 151 1.79 -19.14 -2.54
N THR A 152 2.55 -19.90 -3.32
CA THR A 152 2.95 -21.26 -2.93
C THR A 152 4.27 -21.21 -2.18
N PRO A 153 4.38 -21.78 -0.97
CA PRO A 153 5.67 -21.96 -0.31
C PRO A 153 6.55 -22.92 -1.11
N VAL A 154 7.80 -22.54 -1.37
CA VAL A 154 8.74 -23.34 -2.16
C VAL A 154 10.10 -23.38 -1.49
N LEU A 155 10.89 -24.42 -1.78
CA LEU A 155 12.29 -24.49 -1.39
C LEU A 155 13.15 -24.30 -2.65
N VAL A 156 14.13 -23.41 -2.54
CA VAL A 156 15.03 -23.04 -3.63
C VAL A 156 16.48 -23.22 -3.24
N VAL A 157 17.31 -23.51 -4.24
CA VAL A 157 18.74 -23.74 -4.09
C VAL A 157 19.44 -23.47 -5.43
N SER A 158 20.68 -23.00 -5.43
CA SER A 158 21.39 -22.76 -6.70
C SER A 158 21.86 -24.07 -7.37
N PRO A 159 22.02 -24.07 -8.70
CA PRO A 159 22.63 -25.20 -9.42
C PRO A 159 24.00 -25.59 -8.86
N GLY A 160 24.88 -24.63 -8.59
CA GLY A 160 26.23 -24.89 -8.08
C GLY A 160 26.25 -25.55 -6.69
N TYR A 161 25.25 -25.28 -5.84
CA TYR A 161 25.12 -26.02 -4.58
C TYR A 161 24.69 -27.47 -4.82
N LEU A 162 23.76 -27.70 -5.76
CA LEU A 162 23.30 -29.05 -6.12
C LEU A 162 24.41 -29.91 -6.72
N GLU A 163 25.31 -29.33 -7.51
CA GLU A 163 26.47 -30.03 -8.07
C GLU A 163 27.41 -30.54 -6.96
N ASN A 164 27.58 -29.77 -5.89
CA ASN A 164 28.50 -30.10 -4.80
C ASN A 164 27.88 -30.98 -3.71
N ARG A 165 26.59 -30.81 -3.41
CA ARG A 165 25.91 -31.44 -2.26
C ARG A 165 24.77 -32.39 -2.65
N GLY A 166 24.36 -32.40 -3.92
CA GLY A 166 23.17 -33.12 -4.37
C GLY A 166 21.86 -32.46 -3.95
N ALA A 167 20.75 -32.95 -4.50
CA ALA A 167 19.40 -32.52 -4.11
C ALA A 167 18.85 -33.37 -2.94
N PRO A 168 18.17 -32.77 -1.96
CA PRO A 168 17.52 -33.54 -0.90
C PRO A 168 16.41 -34.41 -1.47
N ALA A 169 16.44 -35.72 -1.18
CA ALA A 169 15.43 -36.67 -1.65
C ALA A 169 14.12 -36.62 -0.82
N SER A 170 14.17 -36.11 0.41
CA SER A 170 13.01 -36.00 1.30
C SER A 170 13.17 -34.82 2.28
N PRO A 171 12.08 -34.36 2.91
CA PRO A 171 12.17 -33.33 3.95
C PRO A 171 13.13 -33.66 5.10
N ALA A 172 13.26 -34.94 5.47
CA ALA A 172 14.17 -35.37 6.53
C ALA A 172 15.66 -35.17 6.16
N ALA A 173 15.99 -35.23 4.86
CA ALA A 173 17.34 -35.01 4.36
C ALA A 173 17.81 -33.55 4.54
N LEU A 174 16.92 -32.61 4.85
CA LEU A 174 17.31 -31.22 5.14
C LEU A 174 18.25 -31.10 6.34
N SER A 175 18.24 -32.09 7.25
CA SER A 175 19.18 -32.16 8.39
C SER A 175 20.66 -32.28 7.97
N SER A 176 20.94 -32.76 6.75
CA SER A 176 22.29 -32.90 6.21
C SER A 176 22.64 -31.82 5.17
N HIS A 177 21.82 -30.77 5.03
CA HIS A 177 22.06 -29.67 4.11
C HIS A 177 22.23 -28.34 4.85
N ASP A 178 22.95 -27.42 4.22
CA ASP A 178 23.05 -26.03 4.66
C ASP A 178 21.69 -25.34 4.46
N ILE A 179 21.13 -24.81 5.54
CA ILE A 179 19.82 -24.14 5.54
C ILE A 179 20.01 -22.62 5.72
N ILE A 180 19.31 -21.86 4.88
CA ILE A 180 19.18 -20.41 4.99
C ILE A 180 17.77 -20.12 5.52
N LEU A 181 17.70 -19.50 6.69
CA LEU A 181 16.46 -19.04 7.29
C LEU A 181 16.38 -17.52 7.17
N PHE A 182 15.21 -17.00 6.81
CA PHE A 182 14.93 -15.58 7.03
C PHE A 182 13.92 -15.43 8.17
N GLU A 183 14.26 -14.58 9.14
CA GLU A 183 13.41 -14.27 10.28
C GLU A 183 12.36 -13.21 9.87
N GLY A 184 11.22 -13.69 9.38
CA GLY A 184 10.00 -12.88 9.20
C GLY A 184 8.96 -13.14 10.29
N ILE A 185 7.72 -12.65 10.09
CA ILE A 185 6.58 -12.99 10.95
C ILE A 185 6.35 -14.51 10.90
N GLY A 186 6.57 -15.20 12.01
CA GLY A 186 6.47 -16.67 12.10
C GLY A 186 7.76 -17.42 11.80
N ALA A 187 8.92 -16.80 12.04
CA ALA A 187 10.24 -17.42 12.00
C ALA A 187 10.36 -18.55 13.02
N ILE A 188 9.93 -19.74 12.62
CA ILE A 188 10.09 -20.95 13.40
C ILE A 188 11.06 -21.83 12.63
N ASN A 189 12.00 -22.44 13.34
CA ASN A 189 12.88 -23.50 12.82
C ASN A 189 12.10 -24.77 12.43
N GLU A 190 10.78 -24.69 12.25
CA GLU A 190 9.88 -25.77 11.92
C GLU A 190 9.21 -25.47 10.58
N TRP A 191 9.56 -26.24 9.56
CA TRP A 191 9.04 -26.08 8.21
C TRP A 191 7.94 -27.12 7.96
N PRO A 192 6.71 -26.69 7.61
CA PRO A 192 5.63 -27.61 7.27
C PRO A 192 5.83 -28.18 5.86
N PHE A 193 5.61 -29.48 5.73
CA PHE A 193 5.61 -30.22 4.48
C PHE A 193 4.32 -31.00 4.30
N GLY A 194 3.94 -31.22 3.04
CA GLY A 194 2.77 -32.00 2.66
C GLY A 194 1.43 -31.33 2.98
N LYS A 195 0.35 -32.01 2.59
CA LYS A 195 -1.03 -31.54 2.83
C LYS A 195 -1.41 -31.55 4.31
N ASP A 196 -0.82 -32.47 5.06
CA ASP A 196 -0.93 -32.64 6.51
C ASP A 196 -0.10 -31.62 7.30
N LYS A 197 0.71 -30.79 6.62
CA LYS A 197 1.57 -29.76 7.23
C LYS A 197 2.48 -30.33 8.33
N ARG A 198 2.96 -31.58 8.17
CA ARG A 198 3.93 -32.17 9.09
C ARG A 198 5.17 -31.29 9.17
N THR A 199 5.54 -30.88 10.37
CA THR A 199 6.66 -29.99 10.59
C THR A 199 7.97 -30.77 10.71
N ILE A 200 9.01 -30.27 10.04
CA ILE A 200 10.38 -30.74 10.18
C ILE A 200 11.19 -29.62 10.80
N ARG A 201 11.92 -29.95 11.87
CA ARG A 201 12.86 -29.01 12.47
C ARG A 201 14.11 -28.91 11.60
N VAL A 202 14.46 -27.69 11.21
CA VAL A 202 15.68 -27.37 10.46
C VAL A 202 16.69 -26.66 11.36
N ALA A 203 17.97 -26.83 11.05
CA ALA A 203 19.06 -26.14 11.73
C ALA A 203 19.69 -25.14 10.75
N PRO A 204 19.39 -23.82 10.87
CA PRO A 204 19.92 -22.84 9.95
C PRO A 204 21.44 -22.67 10.13
N ARG A 205 22.17 -22.68 9.02
CA ARG A 205 23.58 -22.25 8.97
C ARG A 205 23.70 -20.73 8.80
N LEU A 206 22.75 -20.13 8.10
CA LEU A 206 22.63 -18.69 7.92
C LEU A 206 21.22 -18.24 8.33
N VAL A 207 21.17 -17.16 9.11
CA VAL A 207 19.93 -16.47 9.46
C VAL A 207 20.02 -15.03 8.96
N VAL A 208 19.00 -14.59 8.23
CA VAL A 208 18.88 -13.22 7.69
C VAL A 208 17.55 -12.59 8.06
N ASN A 209 17.39 -11.28 7.90
CA ASN A 209 16.19 -10.53 8.28
C ASN A 209 15.23 -10.26 7.11
N GLY A 210 15.50 -10.81 5.92
CA GLY A 210 14.73 -10.53 4.71
C GLY A 210 14.72 -11.69 3.72
N ALA A 211 13.60 -11.87 3.03
CA ALA A 211 13.46 -12.90 2.01
C ALA A 211 14.38 -12.63 0.79
N ASP A 212 14.64 -11.36 0.47
CA ASP A 212 15.58 -10.94 -0.58
C ASP A 212 17.03 -11.33 -0.24
N ALA A 213 17.45 -11.14 1.01
CA ALA A 213 18.75 -11.58 1.49
C ALA A 213 18.89 -13.10 1.44
N ALA A 214 17.84 -13.84 1.81
CA ALA A 214 17.83 -15.30 1.74
C ALA A 214 17.91 -15.82 0.29
N ILE A 215 17.19 -15.18 -0.64
CA ILE A 215 17.24 -15.50 -2.07
C ILE A 215 18.64 -15.23 -2.64
N THR A 216 19.23 -14.09 -2.30
CA THR A 216 20.58 -13.71 -2.75
C THR A 216 21.62 -14.71 -2.23
N ALA A 217 21.53 -15.13 -0.97
CA ALA A 217 22.42 -16.14 -0.40
C ALA A 217 22.20 -17.53 -1.04
N ALA A 218 20.95 -17.89 -1.37
CA ALA A 218 20.66 -19.13 -2.08
C ALA A 218 21.24 -19.11 -3.50
N GLU A 219 21.13 -18.00 -4.24
CA GLU A 219 21.73 -17.82 -5.57
C GLU A 219 23.27 -17.96 -5.51
N ALA A 220 23.89 -17.44 -4.44
CA ALA A 220 25.32 -17.58 -4.18
C ALA A 220 25.74 -19.00 -3.73
N GLY A 221 24.80 -19.95 -3.61
CA GLY A 221 25.08 -21.33 -3.22
C GLY A 221 25.41 -21.53 -1.74
N VAL A 222 24.95 -20.64 -0.86
CA VAL A 222 25.17 -20.80 0.59
C VAL A 222 24.35 -21.98 1.17
N GLY A 223 23.22 -22.31 0.56
CA GLY A 223 22.33 -23.37 1.03
C GLY A 223 20.94 -23.31 0.44
N ILE A 224 20.01 -24.03 1.08
CA ILE A 224 18.61 -24.12 0.71
C ILE A 224 17.81 -23.07 1.48
N ALA A 225 17.03 -22.26 0.77
CA ALA A 225 16.12 -21.28 1.36
C ALA A 225 14.65 -21.69 1.14
N ARG A 226 13.80 -21.44 2.13
CA ARG A 226 12.33 -21.53 1.99
C ARG A 226 11.78 -20.15 1.67
N THR A 227 11.03 -20.03 0.57
CA THR A 227 10.49 -18.76 0.06
C THR A 227 9.05 -18.95 -0.42
N LEU A 228 8.46 -17.90 -0.99
CA LEU A 228 7.19 -17.96 -1.72
C LEU A 228 7.44 -17.88 -3.22
N SER A 229 6.63 -18.59 -4.01
CA SER A 229 6.80 -18.73 -5.46
C SER A 229 6.99 -17.40 -6.19
N TYR A 230 6.22 -16.36 -5.83
CA TYR A 230 6.34 -15.03 -6.45
C TYR A 230 7.68 -14.36 -6.20
N GLN A 231 8.36 -14.67 -5.09
CA GLN A 231 9.62 -14.02 -4.70
C GLN A 231 10.80 -14.49 -5.54
N VAL A 232 10.73 -15.73 -6.03
CA VAL A 232 11.82 -16.42 -6.74
C VAL A 232 11.52 -16.68 -8.21
N TRP A 233 10.36 -16.22 -8.70
CA TRP A 233 9.90 -16.49 -10.05
C TRP A 233 10.95 -16.18 -11.12
N ASP A 234 11.52 -14.97 -11.09
CA ASP A 234 12.53 -14.56 -12.07
C ASP A 234 13.85 -15.33 -11.92
N ALA A 235 14.26 -15.64 -10.70
CA ALA A 235 15.49 -16.38 -10.42
C ALA A 235 15.40 -17.83 -10.91
N VAL A 236 14.26 -18.48 -10.70
CA VAL A 236 13.98 -19.84 -11.19
C VAL A 236 13.88 -19.84 -12.71
N ARG A 237 13.14 -18.89 -13.30
CA ARG A 237 13.00 -18.78 -14.75
C ARG A 237 14.33 -18.52 -15.46
N ALA A 238 15.23 -17.77 -14.83
CA ALA A 238 16.56 -17.49 -15.35
C ALA A 238 17.59 -18.60 -15.06
N GLY A 239 17.19 -19.70 -14.41
CA GLY A 239 18.08 -20.83 -14.09
C GLY A 239 19.11 -20.53 -12.99
N ARG A 240 18.94 -19.43 -12.23
CA ARG A 240 19.81 -19.11 -11.08
C ARG A 240 19.46 -19.92 -9.84
N LEU A 241 18.21 -20.37 -9.74
CA LEU A 241 17.70 -21.20 -8.66
C LEU A 241 16.88 -22.38 -9.21
N ASN A 242 16.98 -23.52 -8.53
CA ASN A 242 16.20 -24.71 -8.77
C ASN A 242 15.23 -24.96 -7.61
N LEU A 243 14.03 -25.43 -7.93
CA LEU A 243 13.04 -25.84 -6.94
C LEU A 243 13.32 -27.28 -6.49
N VAL A 244 13.41 -27.51 -5.19
CA VAL A 244 13.59 -28.84 -4.58
C VAL A 244 12.39 -29.23 -3.72
N LEU A 245 12.23 -30.54 -3.49
CA LEU A 245 11.14 -31.10 -2.66
C LEU A 245 9.73 -30.68 -3.10
N GLN A 246 9.50 -30.43 -4.39
CA GLN A 246 8.21 -29.97 -4.91
C GLN A 246 7.04 -30.90 -4.55
N ASN A 247 7.29 -32.21 -4.50
CA ASN A 247 6.29 -33.22 -4.12
C ASN A 247 5.85 -33.14 -2.64
N PHE A 248 6.59 -32.40 -1.81
CA PHE A 248 6.33 -32.21 -0.39
C PHE A 248 5.85 -30.79 -0.07
N THR A 249 5.48 -30.02 -1.09
CA THR A 249 5.04 -28.63 -0.94
C THR A 249 3.75 -28.55 -0.11
N PRO A 250 3.68 -27.68 0.93
CA PRO A 250 2.44 -27.45 1.65
C PRO A 250 1.41 -26.69 0.79
N PRO A 251 0.13 -26.64 1.21
CA PRO A 251 -0.90 -25.89 0.48
C PRO A 251 -0.52 -24.42 0.26
N PRO A 252 -0.90 -23.82 -0.89
CA PRO A 252 -0.67 -22.40 -1.15
C PRO A 252 -1.34 -21.49 -0.11
N LEU A 253 -0.70 -20.36 0.16
CA LEU A 253 -1.20 -19.33 1.07
C LEU A 253 -2.07 -18.32 0.30
N PRO A 254 -3.22 -17.90 0.85
CA PRO A 254 -4.00 -16.84 0.24
C PRO A 254 -3.24 -15.53 0.26
N VAL A 255 -3.32 -14.77 -0.83
CA VAL A 255 -2.93 -13.37 -0.89
C VAL A 255 -4.22 -12.55 -0.85
N SER A 256 -4.34 -11.65 0.11
CA SER A 256 -5.57 -10.93 0.39
C SER A 256 -5.31 -9.44 0.60
N VAL A 257 -6.27 -8.61 0.23
CA VAL A 257 -6.36 -7.20 0.61
C VAL A 257 -7.37 -7.06 1.72
N ALA A 258 -6.96 -6.50 2.84
CA ALA A 258 -7.79 -6.17 3.98
C ALA A 258 -7.96 -4.65 4.10
N TYR A 259 -9.18 -4.18 4.32
CA TYR A 259 -9.46 -2.77 4.61
C TYR A 259 -10.66 -2.66 5.56
N GLN A 260 -10.76 -1.54 6.28
CA GLN A 260 -11.88 -1.34 7.20
C GLN A 260 -13.19 -1.13 6.44
N ALA A 261 -14.27 -1.82 6.83
CA ALA A 261 -15.56 -1.78 6.12
C ALA A 261 -16.08 -0.35 5.88
N ARG A 262 -15.90 0.56 6.85
CA ARG A 262 -16.29 1.98 6.74
C ARG A 262 -15.59 2.74 5.61
N ARG A 263 -14.44 2.27 5.12
CA ARG A 263 -13.62 2.90 4.08
C ARG A 263 -13.98 2.45 2.66
N ILE A 264 -14.92 1.51 2.46
CA ILE A 264 -15.32 1.06 1.12
C ILE A 264 -15.91 2.20 0.27
N ALA A 265 -16.45 3.24 0.92
CA ALA A 265 -16.94 4.45 0.27
C ALA A 265 -15.83 5.47 -0.08
N SER A 266 -14.57 5.20 0.27
CA SER A 266 -13.44 6.05 -0.12
C SER A 266 -13.03 5.73 -1.55
N ALA A 267 -13.10 6.71 -2.44
CA ALA A 267 -12.62 6.58 -3.81
C ALA A 267 -11.14 6.14 -3.88
N ASN A 268 -10.31 6.55 -2.91
CA ASN A 268 -8.91 6.13 -2.85
C ASN A 268 -8.79 4.61 -2.66
N VAL A 269 -9.55 4.04 -1.71
CA VAL A 269 -9.53 2.60 -1.41
C VAL A 269 -10.19 1.82 -2.56
N ALA A 270 -11.33 2.28 -3.05
CA ALA A 270 -12.05 1.63 -4.13
C ALA A 270 -11.21 1.55 -5.41
N THR A 271 -10.59 2.67 -5.82
CA THR A 271 -9.70 2.70 -6.99
C THR A 271 -8.46 1.85 -6.78
N PHE A 272 -7.80 1.93 -5.62
CA PHE A 272 -6.63 1.10 -5.32
C PHE A 272 -6.96 -0.40 -5.39
N VAL A 273 -8.04 -0.83 -4.73
CA VAL A 273 -8.48 -2.23 -4.74
C VAL A 273 -8.88 -2.67 -6.15
N LYS A 274 -9.58 -1.83 -6.91
CA LYS A 274 -9.97 -2.12 -8.30
C LYS A 274 -8.74 -2.35 -9.18
N THR A 275 -7.77 -1.44 -9.14
CA THR A 275 -6.55 -1.55 -9.96
C THR A 275 -5.72 -2.76 -9.54
N LEU A 276 -5.63 -3.05 -8.24
CA LEU A 276 -4.93 -4.21 -7.70
C LEU A 276 -5.57 -5.55 -8.05
N ARG A 277 -6.89 -5.60 -8.25
CA ARG A 277 -7.58 -6.81 -8.74
C ARG A 277 -7.42 -7.04 -10.25
N GLY A 278 -7.12 -5.99 -11.00
CA GLY A 278 -6.93 -6.06 -12.45
C GLY A 278 -5.50 -6.41 -12.88
N HIS A 279 -4.57 -6.51 -11.93
CA HIS A 279 -3.17 -6.85 -12.12
C HIS A 279 -2.89 -8.29 -11.70
#